data_AF-A0A317XT71-F1
#
_entry.id   AF-A0A317XT71-F1
#
_cell.length_a   1.000
_cell.length_b   1.000
_cell.length_c   1.000
_cell.angle_alpha   90.00
_cell.angle_beta   90.00
_cell.angle_gamma   90.00
#
_symmetry.space_group_name_H-M   'P 1'
#
loop_
_entity.id
_entity.type
_entity.pdbx_description
1 polymer ?
#
loop_
_entity_poly.entity_id
_entity_poly.type
_entity_poly.pdbx_seq_one_letter_code
_entity_poly.pdbx_strand_id
1 'polypeptide(L)'
;MVKRSAQCKFPVARIKKIMQADEDVGKVAQATPVLISKALELFMASIVEETVKETRSRGAKKMSVYHVKRTVHTNENFDFLKDIVSKVPDPVEGDGAAAVGDARGGKRRKTTKNEDSE
;
A
#
# COMPACT_ATOMS: atom_id res chain seq x y z
N MET A 1 33.57 -23.13 -12.80
CA MET A 1 32.25 -22.54 -13.11
C MET A 1 31.56 -22.18 -11.80
N VAL A 2 31.57 -20.91 -11.40
CA VAL A 2 30.91 -20.45 -10.17
C VAL A 2 29.40 -20.53 -10.40
N LYS A 3 28.73 -21.49 -9.74
CA LYS A 3 27.27 -21.48 -9.64
C LYS A 3 26.89 -20.24 -8.83
N ARG A 4 26.57 -19.13 -9.50
CA ARG A 4 25.85 -18.03 -8.84
C ARG A 4 24.55 -18.64 -8.36
N SER A 5 24.44 -18.88 -7.05
CA SER A 5 23.14 -19.13 -6.45
C SER A 5 22.29 -17.90 -6.79
N ALA A 6 21.18 -18.11 -7.50
CA ALA A 6 20.25 -17.03 -7.74
C ALA A 6 19.77 -16.56 -6.36
N GLN A 7 20.27 -15.40 -5.92
CA GLN A 7 19.98 -14.87 -4.60
C GLN A 7 18.51 -14.42 -4.59
N CYS A 8 17.63 -15.31 -4.13
CA CYS A 8 16.22 -15.06 -4.01
C CYS A 8 15.97 -14.15 -2.80
N LYS A 9 15.13 -13.12 -2.98
CA LYS A 9 14.71 -12.22 -1.88
C LYS A 9 13.76 -12.91 -0.91
N PHE A 10 13.08 -13.96 -1.36
CA PHE A 10 12.12 -14.73 -0.58
C PHE A 10 12.59 -16.18 -0.37
N PRO A 11 12.21 -16.82 0.75
CA PRO A 11 12.56 -18.22 0.99
C PRO A 11 11.90 -19.16 -0.02
N VAL A 12 12.71 -19.80 -0.87
CA VAL A 12 12.28 -20.72 -1.93
C VAL A 12 11.40 -21.85 -1.37
N ALA A 13 11.75 -22.40 -0.20
CA ALA A 13 10.97 -23.45 0.45
C ALA A 13 9.55 -22.99 0.84
N ARG A 14 9.38 -21.72 1.24
CA ARG A 14 8.07 -21.16 1.59
C ARG A 14 7.21 -20.96 0.36
N ILE A 15 7.79 -20.47 -0.75
CA ILE A 15 7.12 -20.35 -2.04
C ILE A 15 6.64 -21.72 -2.49
N LYS A 16 7.52 -22.73 -2.48
CA LYS A 16 7.16 -24.10 -2.84
C LYS A 16 6.00 -24.64 -1.99
N LYS A 17 6.01 -24.41 -0.67
CA LYS A 17 4.93 -24.85 0.23
C LYS A 17 3.58 -24.19 -0.09
N ILE A 18 3.59 -22.91 -0.48
CA ILE A 18 2.35 -22.20 -0.88
C ILE A 18 1.86 -22.73 -2.23
N MET A 19 2.75 -22.95 -3.20
CA MET A 19 2.37 -23.53 -4.49
C MET A 19 1.73 -24.91 -4.35
N GLN A 20 2.29 -25.76 -3.48
CA GLN A 20 1.78 -27.11 -3.23
C GLN A 20 0.64 -27.16 -2.20
N ALA A 21 0.10 -26.01 -1.79
CA ALA A 21 -1.17 -25.99 -1.05
C ALA A 21 -2.37 -26.18 -1.99
N ASP A 22 -2.16 -25.97 -3.29
CA ASP A 22 -3.09 -26.30 -4.35
C ASP A 22 -2.97 -27.80 -4.68
N GLU A 23 -4.09 -28.52 -4.64
CA GLU A 23 -4.15 -29.97 -4.84
C GLU A 23 -3.82 -30.41 -6.27
N ASP A 24 -4.02 -29.51 -7.24
CA ASP A 24 -3.69 -29.75 -8.64
C ASP A 24 -2.19 -29.59 -8.93
N VAL A 25 -1.42 -29.07 -7.97
CA VAL A 25 0.02 -28.83 -8.12
C VAL A 25 0.83 -30.02 -7.57
N GLY A 26 1.28 -30.88 -8.48
CA GLY A 26 2.14 -32.02 -8.18
C GLY A 26 3.62 -31.66 -7.92
N LYS A 27 4.54 -32.33 -8.63
CA LYS A 27 5.98 -32.09 -8.48
C LYS A 27 6.39 -30.80 -9.19
N VAL A 28 7.02 -29.89 -8.45
CA VAL A 28 7.50 -28.59 -8.96
C VAL A 28 9.00 -28.66 -9.30
N ALA A 29 9.39 -28.18 -10.47
CA ALA A 29 10.78 -28.04 -10.87
C ALA A 29 11.53 -27.02 -9.99
N GLN A 30 12.82 -27.23 -9.75
CA GLN A 30 13.61 -26.36 -8.85
C GLN A 30 13.69 -24.89 -9.32
N ALA A 31 13.63 -24.65 -10.64
CA ALA A 31 13.66 -23.30 -11.20
C ALA A 31 12.36 -22.51 -10.96
N THR A 32 11.21 -23.18 -10.85
CA THR A 32 9.90 -22.51 -10.80
C THR A 32 9.73 -21.62 -9.56
N PRO A 33 10.01 -22.07 -8.32
CA PRO A 33 9.89 -21.20 -7.16
C PRO A 33 10.89 -20.04 -7.15
N VAL A 34 12.04 -20.19 -7.81
CA VAL A 34 13.04 -19.12 -7.99
C VAL A 34 12.50 -18.03 -8.90
N LEU A 35 11.87 -18.40 -10.02
CA LEU A 35 11.22 -17.43 -10.91
C LEU A 35 10.06 -16.72 -10.24
N ILE A 36 9.22 -17.46 -9.50
CA ILE A 36 8.13 -16.87 -8.71
C ILE A 36 8.66 -15.90 -7.66
N SER A 37 9.81 -16.18 -7.02
CA SER A 37 10.45 -15.22 -6.11
C SER A 37 10.73 -13.89 -6.80
N LYS A 38 11.12 -13.89 -8.08
CA LYS A 38 11.37 -12.64 -8.82
C LYS A 38 10.07 -11.96 -9.24
N ALA A 39 9.09 -12.74 -9.69
CA ALA A 39 7.75 -12.21 -10.00
C ALA A 39 7.10 -11.55 -8.77
N LEU A 40 7.21 -12.15 -7.59
CA LEU A 40 6.73 -11.58 -6.32
C LEU A 40 7.40 -10.25 -5.98
N GLU A 41 8.69 -10.10 -6.26
CA GLU A 41 9.40 -8.82 -6.06
C GLU A 41 8.82 -7.72 -6.96
N LEU A 42 8.63 -8.03 -8.24
CA LEU A 42 8.05 -7.08 -9.20
C LEU A 42 6.58 -6.77 -8.88
N PHE A 43 5.83 -7.79 -8.45
CA PHE A 43 4.43 -7.63 -8.03
C PHE A 43 4.31 -6.73 -6.81
N MET A 44 5.13 -6.95 -5.77
CA MET A 44 5.14 -6.09 -4.58
C MET A 44 5.51 -4.66 -4.92
N ALA A 45 6.49 -4.43 -5.79
CA ALA A 45 6.83 -3.10 -6.25
C ALA A 45 5.66 -2.44 -6.99
N SER A 46 5.04 -3.16 -7.93
CA SER A 46 3.93 -2.67 -8.74
C SER A 46 2.72 -2.25 -7.90
N ILE A 47 2.25 -3.12 -6.99
CA ILE A 47 1.06 -2.79 -6.19
C ILE A 47 1.33 -1.64 -5.22
N VAL A 48 2.53 -1.55 -4.64
CA VAL A 48 2.90 -0.44 -3.75
C VAL A 48 2.99 0.87 -4.52
N GLU A 49 3.60 0.87 -5.71
CA GLU A 49 3.72 2.07 -6.54
C GLU A 49 2.35 2.61 -6.96
N GLU A 50 1.45 1.74 -7.44
CA GLU A 50 0.08 2.11 -7.78
C GLU A 50 -0.72 2.60 -6.57
N THR A 51 -0.52 1.99 -5.40
CA THR A 51 -1.17 2.45 -4.16
C THR A 51 -0.65 3.82 -3.72
N VAL A 52 0.64 4.09 -3.91
CA VAL A 52 1.22 5.41 -3.62
C VAL A 52 0.68 6.48 -4.58
N LYS A 53 0.52 6.16 -5.87
CA LYS A 53 -0.10 7.07 -6.86
C LYS A 53 -1.53 7.42 -6.45
N GLU A 54 -2.34 6.43 -6.09
CA GLU A 54 -3.70 6.63 -5.57
C GLU A 54 -3.72 7.46 -4.28
N THR A 55 -2.84 7.15 -3.32
CA THR A 55 -2.71 7.90 -2.07
C THR A 55 -2.41 9.38 -2.33
N ARG A 56 -1.46 9.68 -3.23
CA ARG A 56 -1.07 11.05 -3.58
C ARG A 56 -2.16 11.79 -4.35
N SER A 57 -2.86 11.11 -5.27
CA SER A 57 -3.96 11.71 -6.04
C SER A 57 -5.08 12.27 -5.16
N ARG A 58 -5.24 11.70 -3.95
CA ARG A 58 -6.22 12.12 -2.94
C ARG A 58 -5.70 13.19 -1.98
N GLY A 59 -4.46 13.65 -2.16
CA GLY A 59 -3.82 14.62 -1.27
C GLY A 59 -3.39 14.03 0.08
N ALA A 60 -3.45 12.71 0.26
CA ALA A 60 -3.01 12.06 1.49
C ALA A 60 -1.49 11.92 1.51
N LYS A 61 -0.87 12.23 2.66
CA LYS A 61 0.58 12.03 2.89
C LYS A 61 0.91 10.65 3.44
N LYS A 62 -0.09 9.92 3.95
CA LYS A 62 0.04 8.60 4.56
C LYS A 62 -0.79 7.57 3.78
N MET A 63 -0.18 6.43 3.49
CA MET A 63 -0.86 5.30 2.88
C MET A 63 -1.60 4.50 3.95
N SER A 64 -2.88 4.20 3.72
CA SER A 64 -3.71 3.38 4.60
C SER A 64 -4.20 2.15 3.84
N VAL A 65 -4.76 1.17 4.57
CA VAL A 65 -5.31 -0.07 3.98
C VAL A 65 -6.44 0.24 2.98
N TYR A 66 -7.18 1.33 3.20
CA TYR A 66 -8.19 1.80 2.26
C TYR A 66 -7.62 2.14 0.88
N HIS A 67 -6.44 2.78 0.82
CA HIS A 67 -5.83 3.08 -0.48
C HIS A 67 -5.49 1.80 -1.25
N VAL A 68 -5.04 0.75 -0.57
CA VAL A 68 -4.79 -0.56 -1.19
C VAL A 68 -6.08 -1.15 -1.74
N LYS A 69 -7.16 -1.15 -0.95
CA LYS A 69 -8.50 -1.58 -1.40
C LYS A 69 -8.92 -0.84 -2.67
N ARG A 70 -8.74 0.49 -2.68
CA ARG A 70 -9.09 1.32 -3.84
C ARG A 70 -8.25 0.96 -5.07
N THR A 71 -6.94 0.86 -4.93
CA THR A 71 -6.04 0.47 -6.03
C THR A 71 -6.43 -0.86 -6.64
N VAL A 72 -6.81 -1.84 -5.82
CA VAL A 72 -7.30 -3.15 -6.27
C VAL A 72 -8.61 -3.03 -7.06
N HIS A 73 -9.50 -2.11 -6.69
CA HIS A 73 -10.74 -1.87 -7.44
C HIS A 73 -10.55 -1.05 -8.72
N THR A 74 -9.56 -0.15 -8.77
CA THR A 74 -9.29 0.71 -9.93
C THR A 74 -8.50 -0.02 -11.02
N ASN A 75 -7.64 -0.97 -10.66
CA ASN A 75 -6.74 -1.64 -11.60
C ASN A 75 -7.13 -3.11 -11.81
N GLU A 76 -7.53 -3.45 -13.04
CA GLU A 76 -7.98 -4.80 -13.43
C GLU A 76 -6.89 -5.87 -13.26
N ASN A 77 -5.60 -5.51 -13.34
CA ASN A 77 -4.50 -6.44 -13.12
C ASN A 77 -4.45 -6.97 -11.68
N PHE A 78 -5.14 -6.30 -10.74
CA PHE A 78 -5.24 -6.70 -9.33
C PHE A 78 -6.59 -7.33 -8.98
N ASP A 79 -7.43 -7.66 -9.96
CA ASP A 79 -8.79 -8.21 -9.74
C ASP A 79 -8.80 -9.44 -8.82
N PHE A 80 -7.78 -10.30 -8.92
CA PHE A 80 -7.62 -11.49 -8.08
C PHE A 80 -7.49 -11.20 -6.56
N LEU A 81 -7.29 -9.94 -6.17
CA LEU A 81 -7.23 -9.50 -4.77
C LEU A 81 -8.56 -8.95 -4.24
N LYS A 82 -9.59 -8.75 -5.08
CA LYS A 82 -10.84 -8.09 -4.67
C LYS A 82 -11.50 -8.78 -3.49
N ASP A 83 -11.56 -10.10 -3.51
CA ASP A 83 -12.14 -10.89 -2.42
C ASP A 83 -11.37 -10.74 -1.11
N ILE A 84 -10.05 -10.58 -1.18
CA ILE A 84 -9.19 -10.38 -0.01
C ILE A 84 -9.44 -9.00 0.60
N VAL A 85 -9.53 -7.95 -0.22
CA VAL A 85 -9.70 -6.56 0.25
C VAL A 85 -11.16 -6.21 0.57
N SER A 86 -12.13 -7.02 0.16
CA SER A 86 -13.56 -6.81 0.45
C SER A 86 -13.86 -6.66 1.95
N LYS A 87 -13.05 -7.29 2.80
CA LYS A 87 -13.16 -7.26 4.27
C LYS A 87 -12.73 -5.93 4.89
N VAL A 88 -12.07 -5.05 4.13
CA VAL A 88 -11.58 -3.77 4.63
C VAL A 88 -12.75 -2.77 4.63
N PRO A 89 -13.10 -2.19 5.80
CA PRO A 89 -14.14 -1.17 5.87
C PRO A 89 -13.77 0.05 5.03
N ASP A 90 -14.76 0.64 4.38
CA ASP A 90 -14.57 1.93 3.76
C ASP A 90 -14.45 3.00 4.87
N PRO A 91 -13.62 4.04 4.67
CA PRO A 91 -13.51 5.14 5.61
C PRO A 91 -14.90 5.73 5.81
N VAL A 92 -15.36 5.75 7.06
CA VAL A 92 -16.51 6.55 7.44
C VAL A 92 -16.13 7.99 7.11
N GLU A 93 -16.92 8.68 6.29
CA GLU A 93 -16.67 10.09 5.99
C GLU A 93 -16.81 10.90 7.28
N GLY A 94 -15.71 11.04 8.03
CA GLY A 94 -15.75 11.60 9.37
C GLY A 94 -14.50 11.31 10.21
N ASP A 95 -13.31 11.49 9.64
CA ASP A 95 -12.11 12.04 10.32
C ASP A 95 -10.87 11.74 9.47
N GLY A 96 -10.28 12.77 8.85
CA GLY A 96 -8.94 12.68 8.27
C GLY A 96 -8.76 13.21 6.85
N ALA A 97 -9.84 13.57 6.15
CA ALA A 97 -9.75 14.48 4.99
C ALA A 97 -9.64 15.94 5.44
N ALA A 98 -8.86 16.21 6.48
CA ALA A 98 -8.41 17.58 6.76
C ALA A 98 -7.27 17.85 5.78
N ALA A 99 -7.60 18.60 4.73
CA ALA A 99 -6.65 19.37 3.95
C ALA A 99 -5.62 19.98 4.90
N VAL A 100 -4.39 19.44 4.89
CA VAL A 100 -3.24 20.14 5.47
C VAL A 100 -2.82 21.19 4.45
N GLY A 101 -3.69 22.19 4.30
CA GLY A 101 -3.36 23.48 3.74
C GLY A 101 -2.43 24.17 4.74
N ASP A 102 -1.20 24.37 4.32
CA ASP A 102 -0.23 25.21 4.98
C ASP A 102 -0.82 26.63 5.11
N ALA A 103 -1.24 26.99 6.33
CA ALA A 103 -1.67 28.34 6.66
C ALA A 103 -1.00 28.76 7.96
N ARG A 104 0.32 28.93 7.95
CA ARG A 104 1.04 29.70 8.98
C ARG A 104 0.79 31.20 8.74
N GLY A 105 -0.45 31.63 8.98
CA GLY A 105 -0.87 33.02 9.00
C GLY A 105 -1.35 33.42 10.39
N GLY A 106 -0.46 33.41 11.38
CA GLY A 106 -0.75 33.86 12.75
C GLY A 106 -0.96 35.37 12.80
N LYS A 107 -2.20 35.83 12.57
CA LYS A 107 -2.60 37.22 12.72
C LYS A 107 -2.60 37.58 14.20
N ARG A 108 -1.53 38.26 14.65
CA ARG A 108 -1.41 38.92 15.97
C ARG A 108 -2.69 39.74 16.24
N ARG A 109 -3.47 39.33 17.24
CA ARG A 109 -4.65 40.06 17.72
C ARG A 109 -4.18 41.31 18.46
N LYS A 110 -4.52 42.49 17.92
CA LYS A 110 -4.30 43.82 18.50
C LYS A 110 -5.32 44.03 19.64
N THR A 111 -4.83 44.18 20.87
CA THR A 111 -5.62 44.63 22.03
C THR A 111 -5.67 46.15 22.03
N THR A 112 -6.87 46.70 21.85
CA THR A 112 -7.22 48.08 22.22
C THR A 112 -8.57 48.04 22.90
N LYS A 113 -8.62 48.31 24.21
CA LYS A 113 -9.70 49.07 24.81
C LYS A 113 -9.22 49.73 26.10
N ASN A 114 -9.27 51.05 26.07
CA ASN A 114 -9.06 52.01 27.16
C ASN A 114 -10.38 52.20 27.93
N GLU A 115 -10.32 53.08 28.94
CA GLU A 115 -11.37 53.63 29.84
C GLU A 115 -11.47 52.87 31.18
N ASP A 116 -11.01 53.38 32.33
CA ASP A 116 -11.22 54.65 33.09
C ASP A 116 -12.06 54.36 34.35
N SER A 117 -11.53 54.74 35.52
CA SER A 117 -12.08 54.90 36.90
C SER A 117 -10.89 54.65 37.85
N GLU A 118 -10.34 55.55 38.68
CA GLU A 118 -10.80 56.75 39.41
C GLU A 118 -9.70 57.83 39.41
#